data_AF-A0A8S8YLR5-F1
#
_entry.id   AF-A0A8S8YLR5-F1
#
_cell.length_a   1.000
_cell.length_b   1.000
_cell.length_c   1.000
_cell.angle_alpha   90.00
_cell.angle_beta   90.00
_cell.angle_gamma   90.00
#
_symmetry.space_group_name_H-M   'P 1'
#
loop_
_entity.id
_entity.type
_entity.pdbx_description
1 polymer ?
#
loop_
_entity_poly.entity_id
_entity_poly.type
_entity_poly.pdbx_seq_one_letter_code
_entity_poly.pdbx_strand_id
1 'polypeptide(L)'
;MLMPANFPKRYKCWNPNKALTSALTGLFQLYLRVCDDAQRQQPEAAKRKIMDWIVQTETFTVEGEDGEIIEKQRKTYPSDELDLLFTYPNSRNLPKDLWQGRIRAAITHGVRDNRRSQGSKLESQFRDLLRDQPSVQEVESVAGEAAQLNPTQGLMMFERAMNSGLFANNEMKALLRIQNGIYRLNESKLPIRTRRKLRHLTLKPLILIDTNLLIDAAKERIGWLLSEEGGIEINAHGSFHRTVRYKAEAGMVELSIPKAAEFEFKSMMGNLERVRSLFNDVWIDEAQWNECINEKSAQMVCAEVIKDYSTWKPGANDFEDVEAFEQQTIDFMVEHRDTYWAVVDGKIANSAQSLDNRTEINGEVIYPERGDRDIMRDAAMLAETTHKGIGAVLVASRDSDFWIVRRSLEEVFGFGVVRTARELSQWV
;
A
#
# COMPACT_ATOMS: atom_id res chain seq x y z
N MET A 1 -18.64 7.46 -23.33
CA MET A 1 -19.86 6.81 -23.85
C MET A 1 -20.37 5.88 -22.77
N LEU A 2 -21.66 5.96 -22.47
CA LEU A 2 -22.38 5.48 -21.29
C LEU A 2 -22.06 4.02 -20.90
N MET A 3 -21.83 3.79 -19.61
CA MET A 3 -21.91 2.45 -19.02
C MET A 3 -23.35 1.94 -19.14
N PRO A 4 -23.59 0.72 -19.66
CA PRO A 4 -24.90 0.12 -19.56
C PRO A 4 -25.12 -0.38 -18.13
N ALA A 5 -26.15 0.18 -17.50
CA ALA A 5 -26.83 -0.42 -16.37
C ALA A 5 -27.32 -1.81 -16.76
N ASN A 6 -26.69 -2.86 -16.24
CA ASN A 6 -27.30 -4.17 -15.97
C ASN A 6 -26.28 -5.05 -15.25
N PHE A 7 -26.36 -5.03 -13.91
CA PHE A 7 -25.80 -6.08 -13.05
C PHE A 7 -26.41 -7.44 -13.47
N PRO A 8 -25.64 -8.44 -13.93
CA PRO A 8 -26.20 -9.75 -14.20
C PRO A 8 -26.42 -10.48 -12.87
N LYS A 9 -27.68 -10.76 -12.56
CA LYS A 9 -28.08 -11.83 -11.66
C LYS A 9 -27.48 -13.15 -12.17
N ARG A 10 -26.47 -13.69 -11.48
CA ARG A 10 -26.11 -15.12 -11.29
C ARG A 10 -24.59 -15.26 -11.07
N TYR A 11 -24.17 -15.29 -9.80
CA TYR A 11 -23.02 -16.11 -9.41
C TYR A 11 -23.58 -17.44 -8.86
N LYS A 12 -23.86 -18.38 -9.76
CA LYS A 12 -23.86 -19.82 -9.45
C LYS A 12 -22.48 -20.33 -9.85
N CYS A 13 -21.89 -21.17 -9.01
CA CYS A 13 -20.55 -21.77 -9.06
C CYS A 13 -19.41 -20.87 -8.55
N TRP A 14 -19.04 -21.06 -7.29
CA TRP A 14 -17.65 -20.83 -6.88
C TRP A 14 -17.12 -22.14 -6.29
N ASN A 15 -16.35 -22.87 -7.11
CA ASN A 15 -15.31 -23.75 -6.62
C ASN A 15 -14.01 -23.11 -7.09
N PRO A 16 -13.35 -22.27 -6.29
CA PRO A 16 -12.15 -21.58 -6.73
C PRO A 16 -11.01 -22.59 -6.88
N ASN A 17 -10.25 -22.50 -7.98
CA ASN A 17 -8.91 -23.08 -8.00
C ASN A 17 -8.11 -22.50 -6.82
N LYS A 18 -7.31 -23.32 -6.13
CA LYS A 18 -6.45 -22.89 -5.01
C LYS A 18 -5.64 -21.62 -5.31
N ALA A 19 -5.15 -21.48 -6.53
CA ALA A 19 -4.40 -20.30 -7.00
C ALA A 19 -5.24 -19.00 -7.07
N LEU A 20 -6.54 -19.10 -7.39
CA LEU A 20 -7.45 -17.95 -7.31
C LEU A 20 -7.71 -17.58 -5.85
N THR A 21 -7.80 -18.56 -4.95
CA THR A 21 -7.98 -18.31 -3.52
C THR A 21 -6.73 -17.72 -2.87
N SER A 22 -5.51 -18.18 -3.24
CA SER A 22 -4.25 -17.63 -2.73
C SER A 22 -3.90 -16.24 -3.27
N ALA A 23 -4.46 -15.86 -4.43
CA ALA A 23 -4.30 -14.52 -5.01
C ALA A 23 -5.29 -13.49 -4.45
N LEU A 24 -6.34 -13.92 -3.74
CA LEU A 24 -7.26 -13.03 -3.05
C LEU A 24 -6.76 -12.77 -1.63
N THR A 25 -6.60 -11.50 -1.29
CA THR A 25 -6.17 -11.10 0.05
C THR A 25 -7.11 -11.55 1.14
N GLY A 26 -6.61 -11.72 2.37
CA GLY A 26 -7.43 -12.09 3.52
C GLY A 26 -8.62 -11.14 3.70
N LEU A 27 -8.43 -9.82 3.56
CA LEU A 27 -9.50 -8.85 3.71
C LEU A 27 -10.49 -8.87 2.54
N PHE A 28 -10.03 -9.10 1.31
CA PHE A 28 -10.94 -9.25 0.16
C PHE A 28 -11.76 -10.54 0.26
N GLN A 29 -11.15 -11.63 0.74
CA GLN A 29 -11.87 -12.87 1.03
C GLN A 29 -12.91 -12.65 2.14
N LEU A 30 -12.56 -11.92 3.20
CA LEU A 30 -13.51 -11.52 4.23
C LEU A 30 -14.67 -10.72 3.62
N TYR A 31 -14.37 -9.73 2.77
CA TYR A 31 -15.34 -8.94 2.04
C TYR A 31 -16.33 -9.82 1.25
N LEU A 32 -15.82 -10.75 0.44
CA LEU A 32 -16.64 -11.67 -0.33
C LEU A 32 -17.51 -12.56 0.57
N ARG A 33 -16.93 -13.15 1.61
CA ARG A 33 -17.65 -14.07 2.52
C ARG A 33 -18.74 -13.34 3.32
N VAL A 34 -18.49 -12.13 3.79
CA VAL A 34 -19.47 -11.32 4.51
C VAL A 34 -20.60 -10.87 3.57
N CYS A 35 -20.28 -10.50 2.33
CA CYS A 35 -21.30 -10.16 1.34
C CYS A 35 -22.16 -11.37 0.94
N ASP A 36 -21.57 -12.56 0.75
CA ASP A 36 -22.28 -13.80 0.48
C ASP A 36 -23.21 -14.18 1.66
N ASP A 37 -22.72 -14.14 2.89
CA ASP A 37 -23.55 -14.36 4.09
C ASP A 37 -24.70 -13.35 4.19
N ALA A 38 -24.42 -12.07 3.91
CA ALA A 38 -25.44 -11.02 3.93
C ALA A 38 -26.52 -11.27 2.86
N GLN A 39 -26.11 -11.73 1.68
CA GLN A 39 -27.02 -12.08 0.58
C GLN A 39 -27.84 -13.35 0.89
N ARG A 40 -27.26 -14.32 1.59
CA ARG A 40 -27.93 -15.53 2.09
C ARG A 40 -28.78 -15.30 3.33
N GLN A 41 -28.92 -14.05 3.79
CA GLN A 41 -29.66 -13.68 4.99
C GLN A 41 -29.13 -14.39 6.26
N GLN A 42 -27.81 -14.54 6.37
CA GLN A 42 -27.11 -15.10 7.54
C GLN A 42 -26.37 -13.99 8.31
N PRO A 43 -27.08 -13.04 8.96
CA PRO A 43 -26.46 -11.85 9.55
C PRO A 43 -25.50 -12.17 10.70
N GLU A 44 -25.78 -13.20 11.50
CA GLU A 44 -24.91 -13.61 12.61
C GLU A 44 -23.61 -14.26 12.15
N ALA A 45 -23.63 -15.01 11.04
CA ALA A 45 -22.42 -15.59 10.46
C ALA A 45 -21.50 -14.48 9.91
N ALA A 46 -22.08 -13.51 9.20
CA ALA A 46 -21.38 -12.34 8.70
C ALA A 46 -20.75 -11.54 9.85
N LYS A 47 -21.52 -11.27 10.92
CA LYS A 47 -21.05 -10.56 12.11
C LYS A 47 -19.90 -11.31 12.78
N ARG A 48 -20.02 -12.62 12.99
CA ARG A 48 -18.97 -13.45 13.62
C ARG A 48 -17.66 -13.36 12.84
N LYS A 49 -17.70 -13.49 11.51
CA LYS A 49 -16.51 -13.34 10.65
C LYS A 49 -15.84 -11.96 10.78
N ILE A 50 -16.63 -10.89 10.88
CA ILE A 50 -16.10 -9.53 11.12
C ILE A 50 -15.44 -9.43 12.49
N MET A 51 -16.10 -9.93 13.54
CA MET A 51 -15.57 -9.86 14.91
C MET A 51 -14.32 -10.73 15.09
N ASP A 52 -14.29 -11.91 14.49
CA ASP A 52 -13.13 -12.81 14.49
C ASP A 52 -11.94 -12.22 13.75
N TRP A 53 -12.18 -11.37 12.74
CA TRP A 53 -11.12 -10.69 12.00
C TRP A 53 -10.42 -9.59 12.82
N ILE A 54 -11.18 -8.82 13.61
CA ILE A 54 -10.67 -7.68 14.37
C ILE A 54 -10.26 -8.03 15.80
N VAL A 55 -10.49 -9.27 16.24
CA VAL A 55 -10.25 -9.65 17.64
C VAL A 55 -8.76 -9.54 17.97
N GLN A 56 -8.45 -8.80 19.01
CA GLN A 56 -7.10 -8.70 19.57
C GLN A 56 -7.09 -9.29 20.98
N THR A 57 -5.97 -9.86 21.40
CA THR A 57 -5.79 -10.32 22.79
C THR A 57 -4.90 -9.32 23.50
N GLU A 58 -5.46 -8.60 24.46
CA GLU A 58 -4.74 -7.63 25.29
C GLU A 58 -4.43 -8.26 26.65
N THR A 59 -3.16 -8.22 27.04
CA THR A 59 -2.70 -8.53 28.40
C THR A 59 -2.83 -7.29 29.28
N PHE A 60 -3.49 -7.44 30.43
CA PHE A 60 -3.60 -6.38 31.42
C PHE A 60 -3.32 -6.93 32.81
N THR A 61 -2.72 -6.10 33.65
CA THR A 61 -2.39 -6.42 35.02
C THR A 61 -3.54 -6.03 35.94
N VAL A 62 -3.90 -6.93 36.87
CA VAL A 62 -4.90 -6.69 37.91
C VAL A 62 -4.25 -6.97 39.25
N GLU A 63 -4.36 -6.02 40.17
CA GLU A 63 -3.96 -6.21 41.55
C GLU A 63 -4.99 -7.13 42.24
N GLY A 64 -4.52 -8.28 42.72
CA GLY A 64 -5.32 -9.26 43.45
C GLY A 64 -5.67 -8.76 44.86
N GLU A 65 -6.57 -9.48 45.55
CA GLU A 65 -7.02 -9.12 46.91
C GLU A 65 -5.87 -9.06 47.94
N ASP A 66 -4.75 -9.72 47.65
CA ASP A 66 -3.55 -9.77 48.50
C ASP A 66 -2.44 -8.78 48.07
N GLY A 67 -2.70 -7.92 47.07
CA GLY A 67 -1.73 -6.97 46.52
C GLY A 67 -0.79 -7.54 45.44
N GLU A 68 -0.99 -8.79 45.01
CA GLU A 68 -0.20 -9.40 43.94
C GLU A 68 -0.66 -8.93 42.55
N ILE A 69 0.28 -8.61 41.66
CA ILE A 69 -0.01 -8.21 40.27
C ILE A 69 -0.22 -9.47 39.43
N ILE A 70 -1.47 -9.73 39.04
CA ILE A 70 -1.86 -10.88 38.20
C ILE A 70 -2.03 -10.42 36.76
N GLU A 71 -1.28 -11.02 35.83
CA GLU A 71 -1.51 -10.83 34.40
C GLU A 71 -2.73 -11.62 33.92
N LYS A 72 -3.69 -10.92 33.32
CA LYS A 72 -4.88 -11.50 32.69
C LYS A 72 -4.94 -11.14 31.22
N GLN A 73 -5.46 -12.05 30.41
CA GLN A 73 -5.71 -11.82 28.99
C GLN A 73 -7.20 -11.54 28.76
N ARG A 74 -7.50 -10.53 27.94
CA ARG A 74 -8.86 -10.25 27.45
C ARG A 74 -8.89 -10.14 25.94
N LYS A 75 -9.98 -10.59 25.34
CA LYS A 75 -10.28 -10.30 23.93
C LYS A 75 -10.85 -8.89 23.81
N THR A 76 -10.24 -8.06 22.99
CA THR A 76 -10.72 -6.73 22.65
C THR A 76 -11.10 -6.67 21.17
N TYR A 77 -11.98 -5.73 20.84
CA TYR A 77 -12.43 -5.47 19.48
C TYR A 77 -12.19 -3.97 19.22
N PRO A 78 -11.08 -3.61 18.57
CA PRO A 78 -10.71 -2.21 18.33
C PRO A 78 -11.71 -1.54 17.39
N SER A 79 -12.18 -0.35 17.78
CA SER A 79 -13.18 0.39 17.00
C SER A 79 -12.58 0.96 15.71
N ASP A 80 -11.33 1.38 15.77
CA ASP A 80 -10.57 1.84 14.61
C ASP A 80 -10.47 0.76 13.54
N GLU A 81 -10.23 -0.51 13.89
CA GLU A 81 -10.26 -1.62 12.93
C GLU A 81 -11.62 -1.76 12.21
N LEU A 82 -12.73 -1.58 12.93
CA LEU A 82 -14.06 -1.56 12.29
C LEU A 82 -14.23 -0.36 11.35
N ASP A 83 -13.63 0.79 11.65
CA ASP A 83 -13.62 1.95 10.76
C ASP A 83 -12.78 1.72 9.50
N LEU A 84 -11.66 1.01 9.64
CA LEU A 84 -10.86 0.56 8.51
C LEU A 84 -11.67 -0.35 7.60
N LEU A 85 -12.36 -1.34 8.19
CA LEU A 85 -13.24 -2.23 7.45
C LEU A 85 -14.38 -1.44 6.79
N PHE A 86 -15.00 -0.48 7.48
CA PHE A 86 -16.10 0.32 6.94
C PHE A 86 -15.72 1.08 5.65
N THR A 87 -14.49 1.60 5.61
CA THR A 87 -13.97 2.38 4.48
C THR A 87 -13.38 1.51 3.36
N TYR A 88 -13.19 0.20 3.57
CA TYR A 88 -12.60 -0.71 2.60
C TYR A 88 -13.27 -0.70 1.20
N PRO A 89 -14.60 -0.73 1.04
CA PRO A 89 -15.20 -0.68 -0.28
C PRO A 89 -14.95 0.66 -1.01
N ASN A 90 -14.82 1.77 -0.26
CA ASN A 90 -14.54 3.08 -0.82
C ASN A 90 -13.14 3.13 -1.43
N SER A 91 -12.18 2.42 -0.85
CA SER A 91 -10.81 2.42 -1.35
C SER A 91 -10.62 1.62 -2.62
N ARG A 92 -11.53 0.68 -2.90
CA ARG A 92 -11.43 -0.28 -3.99
C ARG A 92 -12.53 -0.16 -5.04
N ASN A 93 -13.40 0.85 -4.95
CA ASN A 93 -14.61 1.00 -5.78
C ASN A 93 -15.50 -0.26 -5.79
N LEU A 94 -15.64 -0.91 -4.64
CA LEU A 94 -16.47 -2.10 -4.46
C LEU A 94 -17.91 -1.72 -4.05
N PRO A 95 -18.91 -2.59 -4.30
CA PRO A 95 -20.26 -2.42 -3.78
C PRO A 95 -20.28 -2.19 -2.25
N LYS A 96 -21.00 -1.17 -1.81
CA LYS A 96 -20.92 -0.69 -0.42
C LYS A 96 -21.99 -1.29 0.49
N ASP A 97 -23.21 -1.43 -0.01
CA ASP A 97 -24.40 -1.54 0.82
C ASP A 97 -24.41 -2.77 1.74
N LEU A 98 -24.15 -3.96 1.19
CA LEU A 98 -24.17 -5.21 1.96
C LEU A 98 -23.05 -5.22 3.02
N TRP A 99 -21.83 -4.83 2.62
CA TRP A 99 -20.69 -4.81 3.51
C TRP A 99 -20.83 -3.74 4.61
N GLN A 100 -21.05 -2.48 4.23
CA GLN A 100 -21.17 -1.38 5.18
C GLN A 100 -22.36 -1.56 6.12
N GLY A 101 -23.46 -2.15 5.65
CA GLY A 101 -24.58 -2.54 6.51
C GLY A 101 -24.18 -3.54 7.59
N ARG A 102 -23.36 -4.55 7.25
CA ARG A 102 -22.87 -5.55 8.23
C ARG A 102 -21.82 -5.00 9.17
N ILE A 103 -20.92 -4.15 8.70
CA ILE A 103 -19.98 -3.43 9.57
C ILE A 103 -20.73 -2.52 10.54
N ARG A 104 -21.74 -1.75 10.09
CA ARG A 104 -22.61 -0.96 10.99
C ARG A 104 -23.30 -1.83 12.04
N ALA A 105 -23.80 -3.00 11.65
CA ALA A 105 -24.39 -3.95 12.59
C ALA A 105 -23.35 -4.49 13.59
N ALA A 106 -22.13 -4.81 13.14
CA ALA A 106 -21.03 -5.23 14.02
C ALA A 106 -20.64 -4.13 15.00
N ILE A 107 -20.54 -2.86 14.55
CA ILE A 107 -20.33 -1.70 15.42
C ILE A 107 -21.48 -1.57 16.43
N THR A 108 -22.73 -1.68 15.99
CA THR A 108 -23.92 -1.48 16.83
C THR A 108 -24.13 -2.59 17.87
N HIS A 109 -23.82 -3.84 17.51
CA HIS A 109 -24.15 -5.03 18.31
C HIS A 109 -22.93 -5.76 18.88
N GLY A 110 -21.71 -5.51 18.39
CA GLY A 110 -20.46 -6.12 18.86
C GLY A 110 -19.76 -5.27 19.93
N VAL A 111 -19.90 -3.95 19.87
CA VAL A 111 -19.29 -3.02 20.85
C VAL A 111 -20.04 -2.98 22.19
N ARG A 112 -21.23 -3.62 22.28
CA ARG A 112 -21.99 -3.72 23.54
C ARG A 112 -21.25 -4.46 24.65
N ASP A 113 -20.37 -5.40 24.30
CA ASP A 113 -19.56 -6.14 25.29
C ASP A 113 -18.29 -5.39 25.70
N ASN A 114 -17.91 -4.33 24.96
CA ASN A 114 -16.71 -3.53 25.21
C ASN A 114 -17.03 -2.14 25.83
N ARG A 115 -18.18 -1.99 26.50
CA ARG A 115 -18.72 -0.74 27.08
C ARG A 115 -17.87 -0.08 28.17
N ARG A 116 -16.70 -0.61 28.51
CA ARG A 116 -15.89 -0.15 29.65
C ARG A 116 -14.81 0.88 29.26
N SER A 117 -14.29 0.89 28.03
CA SER A 117 -13.25 1.85 27.64
C SER A 117 -13.85 3.21 27.24
N GLN A 118 -13.11 4.29 27.51
CA GLN A 118 -13.52 5.65 27.14
C GLN A 118 -13.64 5.82 25.62
N GLY A 119 -12.73 5.23 24.84
CA GLY A 119 -12.79 5.25 23.37
C GLY A 119 -14.05 4.59 22.79
N SER A 120 -14.57 3.52 23.42
CA SER A 120 -15.82 2.87 23.03
C SER A 120 -17.06 3.74 23.30
N LYS A 121 -17.03 4.53 24.39
CA LYS A 121 -18.09 5.50 24.71
C LYS A 121 -18.13 6.63 23.68
N LEU A 122 -16.96 7.18 23.34
CA LEU A 122 -16.83 8.22 22.33
C LEU A 122 -17.28 7.75 20.95
N GLU A 123 -16.98 6.50 20.57
CA GLU A 123 -17.51 5.91 19.34
C GLU A 123 -19.04 5.84 19.34
N SER A 124 -19.64 5.37 20.43
CA SER A 124 -21.10 5.32 20.53
C SER A 124 -21.71 6.71 20.42
N GLN A 125 -21.14 7.69 21.13
CA GLN A 125 -21.58 9.08 21.10
C GLN A 125 -21.47 9.66 19.68
N PHE A 126 -20.34 9.44 19.00
CA PHE A 126 -20.13 9.91 17.63
C PHE A 126 -21.12 9.31 16.63
N ARG A 127 -21.41 8.00 16.75
CA ARG A 127 -22.40 7.33 15.91
C ARG A 127 -23.80 7.90 16.11
N ASP A 128 -24.19 8.13 17.36
CA ASP A 128 -25.52 8.65 17.68
C ASP A 128 -25.65 10.10 17.17
N LEU A 129 -24.60 10.91 17.35
CA LEU A 129 -24.45 12.26 16.80
C LEU A 129 -24.59 12.31 15.27
N LEU A 130 -24.02 11.36 14.52
CA LEU A 130 -24.16 11.31 13.05
C LEU A 130 -25.58 11.00 12.56
N ARG A 131 -26.50 10.55 13.43
CA ARG A 131 -27.91 10.31 13.05
C ARG A 131 -28.75 11.58 13.02
N ASP A 132 -28.35 12.59 13.79
CA ASP A 132 -29.18 13.75 14.12
C ASP A 132 -28.66 15.06 13.49
N GLN A 133 -28.14 15.01 12.25
CA GLN A 133 -27.52 16.14 11.54
C GLN A 133 -26.57 16.97 12.42
N PRO A 134 -25.35 16.47 12.65
CA PRO A 134 -24.43 17.10 13.58
C PRO A 134 -23.84 18.41 13.05
N SER A 135 -23.55 19.33 13.96
CA SER A 135 -22.75 20.52 13.70
C SER A 135 -21.24 20.21 13.71
N VAL A 136 -20.45 21.12 13.13
CA VAL A 136 -18.97 21.03 13.14
C VAL A 136 -18.42 20.98 14.57
N GLN A 137 -18.99 21.76 15.49
CA GLN A 137 -18.53 21.84 16.89
C GLN A 137 -18.76 20.54 17.65
N GLU A 138 -19.88 19.86 17.40
CA GLU A 138 -20.17 18.57 18.04
C GLU A 138 -19.21 17.49 17.55
N VAL A 139 -18.90 17.47 16.24
CA VAL A 139 -17.86 16.56 15.70
C VAL A 139 -16.50 16.87 16.30
N GLU A 140 -16.11 18.15 16.35
CA GLU A 140 -14.84 18.60 16.93
C GLU A 140 -14.69 18.15 18.38
N SER A 141 -15.74 18.29 19.20
CA SER A 141 -15.73 17.89 20.59
C SER A 141 -15.48 16.39 20.75
N VAL A 142 -16.25 15.54 20.07
CA VAL A 142 -16.18 14.08 20.26
C VAL A 142 -14.92 13.50 19.61
N ALA A 143 -14.62 13.90 18.37
CA ALA A 143 -13.45 13.41 17.65
C ALA A 143 -12.14 13.96 18.23
N GLY A 144 -12.16 15.19 18.76
CA GLY A 144 -11.03 15.78 19.48
C GLY A 144 -10.70 15.04 20.77
N GLU A 145 -11.71 14.70 21.59
CA GLU A 145 -11.51 13.87 22.79
C GLU A 145 -10.99 12.47 22.41
N ALA A 146 -11.56 11.87 21.35
CA ALA A 146 -11.10 10.57 20.86
C ALA A 146 -9.62 10.63 20.40
N ALA A 147 -9.22 11.71 19.71
CA ALA A 147 -7.85 11.91 19.26
C ALA A 147 -6.84 12.07 20.40
N GLN A 148 -7.25 12.58 21.57
CA GLN A 148 -6.39 12.66 22.75
C GLN A 148 -6.06 11.27 23.31
N LEU A 149 -6.99 10.31 23.18
CA LEU A 149 -6.81 8.93 23.63
C LEU A 149 -6.11 8.08 22.56
N ASN A 150 -6.63 8.10 21.34
CA ASN A 150 -6.10 7.40 20.17
C ASN A 150 -6.20 8.33 18.95
N PRO A 151 -5.07 8.92 18.49
CA PRO A 151 -5.05 9.83 17.35
C PRO A 151 -5.67 9.24 16.08
N THR A 152 -5.45 7.95 15.82
CA THR A 152 -6.01 7.25 14.65
C THR A 152 -7.54 7.25 14.72
N GLN A 153 -8.11 6.89 15.88
CA GLN A 153 -9.57 6.85 16.07
C GLN A 153 -10.20 8.22 15.81
N GLY A 154 -9.68 9.27 16.44
CA GLY A 154 -10.22 10.63 16.27
C GLY A 154 -10.12 11.13 14.82
N LEU A 155 -8.99 10.89 14.14
CA LEU A 155 -8.82 11.26 12.73
C LEU A 155 -9.77 10.48 11.80
N MET A 156 -10.04 9.21 12.08
CA MET A 156 -11.01 8.40 11.35
C MET A 156 -12.46 8.88 11.57
N MET A 157 -12.79 9.42 12.74
CA MET A 157 -14.09 10.07 12.97
C MET A 157 -14.28 11.28 12.06
N PHE A 158 -13.26 12.13 11.89
CA PHE A 158 -13.31 13.23 10.91
C PHE A 158 -13.50 12.72 9.48
N GLU A 159 -12.77 11.69 9.07
CA GLU A 159 -12.96 11.06 7.76
C GLU A 159 -14.40 10.57 7.56
N ARG A 160 -14.99 9.94 8.59
CA ARG A 160 -16.39 9.47 8.54
C ARG A 160 -17.39 10.61 8.48
N ALA A 161 -17.20 11.66 9.27
CA ALA A 161 -18.03 12.86 9.23
C ALA A 161 -18.01 13.48 7.83
N MET A 162 -16.83 13.68 7.25
CA MET A 162 -16.68 14.27 5.92
C MET A 162 -17.25 13.38 4.81
N ASN A 163 -17.10 12.05 4.91
CA ASN A 163 -17.67 11.09 3.96
C ASN A 163 -19.19 10.86 4.13
N SER A 164 -19.82 11.41 5.18
CA SER A 164 -21.25 11.17 5.47
C SER A 164 -22.19 11.87 4.50
N GLY A 165 -21.73 12.94 3.84
CA GLY A 165 -22.57 13.80 3.00
C GLY A 165 -23.53 14.70 3.78
N LEU A 166 -23.40 14.80 5.11
CA LEU A 166 -24.28 15.61 5.97
C LEU A 166 -23.87 17.08 6.07
N PHE A 167 -22.65 17.42 5.63
CA PHE A 167 -22.06 18.75 5.82
C PHE A 167 -21.99 19.54 4.52
N ALA A 168 -22.25 20.84 4.59
CA ALA A 168 -22.07 21.77 3.48
C ALA A 168 -20.58 22.04 3.21
N ASN A 169 -20.25 22.60 2.04
CA ASN A 169 -18.86 22.87 1.64
C ASN A 169 -18.06 23.72 2.63
N ASN A 170 -18.69 24.69 3.31
CA ASN A 170 -18.01 25.53 4.30
C ASN A 170 -17.70 24.75 5.58
N GLU A 171 -18.62 23.87 6.00
CA GLU A 171 -18.45 23.00 7.16
C GLU A 171 -17.39 21.93 6.89
N MET A 172 -17.37 21.38 5.68
CA MET A 172 -16.32 20.47 5.22
C MET A 172 -14.93 21.10 5.31
N LYS A 173 -14.79 22.37 4.90
CA LYS A 173 -13.52 23.11 5.04
C LYS A 173 -13.13 23.32 6.51
N ALA A 174 -14.11 23.57 7.39
CA ALA A 174 -13.86 23.72 8.81
C ALA A 174 -13.40 22.39 9.45
N LEU A 175 -14.10 21.28 9.17
CA LEU A 175 -13.72 19.93 9.60
C LEU A 175 -12.32 19.55 9.11
N LEU A 176 -12.01 19.81 7.83
CA LEU A 176 -10.69 19.56 7.27
C LEU A 176 -9.59 20.37 8.00
N ARG A 177 -9.84 21.63 8.33
CA ARG A 177 -8.89 22.47 9.07
C ARG A 177 -8.61 21.90 10.47
N ILE A 178 -9.64 21.45 11.16
CA ILE A 178 -9.54 20.86 12.50
C ILE A 178 -8.78 19.52 12.43
N GLN A 179 -9.15 18.64 11.50
CA GLN A 179 -8.47 17.37 11.25
C GLN A 179 -6.98 17.58 10.96
N ASN A 180 -6.63 18.57 10.12
CA ASN A 180 -5.24 18.94 9.85
C ASN A 180 -4.49 19.38 11.11
N GLY A 181 -5.13 20.14 12.00
CA GLY A 181 -4.55 20.54 13.29
C GLY A 181 -4.22 19.33 14.16
N ILE A 182 -5.19 18.42 14.33
CA ILE A 182 -5.03 17.19 15.12
C ILE A 182 -3.96 16.27 14.52
N TYR A 183 -3.93 16.12 13.19
CA TYR A 183 -2.91 15.34 12.50
C TYR A 183 -1.52 15.89 12.78
N ARG A 184 -1.30 17.21 12.63
CA ARG A 184 0.01 17.84 12.87
C ARG A 184 0.51 17.65 14.31
N LEU A 185 -0.38 17.65 15.30
CA LEU A 185 -0.03 17.42 16.70
C LEU A 185 0.39 15.97 16.98
N ASN A 186 -0.05 15.02 16.14
CA ASN A 186 0.16 13.58 16.35
C ASN A 186 0.96 12.92 15.23
N GLU A 187 1.52 13.69 14.31
CA GLU A 187 2.20 13.19 13.11
C GLU A 187 3.32 12.19 13.46
N SER A 188 4.11 12.50 14.49
CA SER A 188 5.21 11.64 14.98
C SER A 188 4.76 10.32 15.61
N LYS A 189 3.46 10.17 15.92
CA LYS A 189 2.87 8.96 16.53
C LYS A 189 2.07 8.13 15.52
N LEU A 190 1.91 8.61 14.29
CA LEU A 190 1.07 7.99 13.27
C LEU A 190 1.95 7.32 12.20
N PRO A 191 2.01 5.98 12.16
CA PRO A 191 2.71 5.24 11.11
C PRO A 191 2.20 5.59 9.71
N ILE A 192 3.06 5.60 8.70
CA ILE A 192 2.66 5.93 7.32
C ILE A 192 1.54 5.00 6.80
N ARG A 193 1.56 3.71 7.15
CA ARG A 193 0.52 2.74 6.78
C ARG A 193 -0.90 3.15 7.23
N THR A 194 -1.03 3.92 8.31
CA THR A 194 -2.35 4.38 8.79
C THR A 194 -2.80 5.65 8.08
N ARG A 195 -1.86 6.50 7.66
CA ARG A 195 -2.11 7.81 7.04
C ARG A 195 -2.81 7.71 5.69
N ARG A 196 -2.61 6.62 4.95
CA ARG A 196 -3.30 6.38 3.66
C ARG A 196 -4.83 6.40 3.78
N LYS A 197 -5.37 6.10 4.97
CA LYS A 197 -6.80 6.12 5.23
C LYS A 197 -7.35 7.54 5.41
N LEU A 198 -6.49 8.53 5.65
CA LEU A 198 -6.83 9.95 5.83
C LEU A 198 -6.92 10.66 4.48
N ARG A 199 -7.94 10.31 3.69
CA ARG A 199 -8.07 10.70 2.27
C ARG A 199 -8.28 12.19 2.05
N HIS A 200 -8.78 12.90 3.05
CA HIS A 200 -8.98 14.34 2.94
C HIS A 200 -7.69 15.13 3.22
N LEU A 201 -6.68 14.49 3.84
CA LEU A 201 -5.37 15.08 4.01
C LEU A 201 -4.55 14.94 2.73
N THR A 202 -4.02 16.06 2.24
CA THR A 202 -3.10 16.09 1.09
C THR A 202 -1.68 15.77 1.55
N LEU A 203 -1.41 14.47 1.75
CA LEU A 203 -0.09 13.95 2.10
C LEU A 203 0.57 13.35 0.86
N LYS A 204 1.89 13.55 0.70
CA LYS A 204 2.62 13.04 -0.47
C LYS A 204 2.93 11.55 -0.31
N PRO A 205 2.83 10.72 -1.34
CA PRO A 205 3.40 9.39 -1.30
C PRO A 205 4.92 9.44 -1.49
N LEU A 206 5.63 8.56 -0.77
CA LEU A 206 7.02 8.21 -1.03
C LEU A 206 7.07 7.01 -1.97
N ILE A 207 7.78 7.13 -3.09
CA ILE A 207 7.89 6.10 -4.11
C ILE A 207 9.30 5.53 -4.10
N LEU A 208 9.41 4.24 -3.82
CA LEU A 208 10.60 3.44 -4.00
C LEU A 208 10.70 3.00 -5.46
N ILE A 209 11.79 3.37 -6.13
CA ILE A 209 12.00 3.12 -7.55
C ILE A 209 12.75 1.81 -7.75
N ASP A 210 12.12 0.88 -8.46
CA ASP A 210 12.71 -0.38 -8.87
C ASP A 210 13.73 -0.21 -10.02
N THR A 211 14.67 -1.15 -10.15
CA THR A 211 15.71 -1.19 -11.18
C THR A 211 15.12 -1.08 -12.58
N ASN A 212 13.98 -1.73 -12.84
CA ASN A 212 13.34 -1.72 -14.16
C ASN A 212 12.86 -0.31 -14.61
N LEU A 213 12.56 0.61 -13.69
CA LEU A 213 12.20 1.98 -14.01
C LEU A 213 13.45 2.85 -14.25
N LEU A 214 14.52 2.60 -13.50
CA LEU A 214 15.82 3.25 -13.72
C LEU A 214 16.40 2.87 -15.08
N ILE A 215 16.26 1.61 -15.47
CA ILE A 215 16.66 1.12 -16.80
C ILE A 215 15.85 1.82 -17.90
N ASP A 216 14.53 1.96 -17.77
CA ASP A 216 13.72 2.70 -18.75
C ASP A 216 14.20 4.16 -18.89
N ALA A 217 14.48 4.82 -17.76
CA ALA A 217 15.00 6.18 -17.74
C ALA A 217 16.40 6.30 -18.39
N ALA A 218 17.27 5.31 -18.18
CA ALA A 218 18.58 5.26 -18.81
C ALA A 218 18.49 4.98 -20.32
N LYS A 219 17.63 4.04 -20.74
CA LYS A 219 17.38 3.72 -22.15
C LYS A 219 16.95 4.96 -22.92
N GLU A 220 16.07 5.77 -22.35
CA GLU A 220 15.66 7.04 -22.92
C GLU A 220 16.82 8.00 -23.14
N ARG A 221 17.67 8.22 -22.12
CA ARG A 221 18.79 9.17 -22.22
C ARG A 221 19.86 8.71 -23.20
N ILE A 222 20.16 7.41 -23.21
CA ILE A 222 21.03 6.81 -24.21
C ILE A 222 20.43 7.00 -25.62
N GLY A 223 19.11 6.83 -25.76
CA GLY A 223 18.42 7.12 -27.02
C GLY A 223 18.62 8.56 -27.51
N TRP A 224 18.61 9.54 -26.60
CA TRP A 224 18.91 10.94 -26.94
C TRP A 224 20.37 11.17 -27.34
N LEU A 225 21.32 10.42 -26.79
CA LEU A 225 22.72 10.50 -27.21
C LEU A 225 22.94 9.94 -28.62
N LEU A 226 22.13 8.95 -29.02
CA LEU A 226 22.21 8.31 -30.34
C LEU A 226 21.43 9.06 -31.43
N SER A 227 20.58 10.02 -31.07
CA SER A 227 19.73 10.75 -32.03
C SER A 227 19.31 12.10 -31.45
N GLU A 228 19.70 13.21 -32.09
CA GLU A 228 19.27 14.57 -31.70
C GLU A 228 17.74 14.75 -31.76
N GLU A 229 17.04 13.94 -32.56
CA GLU A 229 15.57 13.93 -32.67
C GLU A 229 14.89 12.89 -31.74
N GLY A 230 15.65 12.08 -30.99
CA GLY A 230 15.14 11.04 -30.09
C GLY A 230 14.48 9.85 -30.80
N GLY A 231 14.88 9.58 -32.05
CA GLY A 231 14.19 8.70 -33.01
C GLY A 231 14.25 7.19 -32.76
N ILE A 232 14.78 6.72 -31.63
CA ILE A 232 14.56 5.33 -31.23
C ILE A 232 13.17 5.28 -30.60
N GLU A 233 12.18 4.77 -31.34
CA GLU A 233 10.86 4.43 -30.79
C GLU A 233 11.02 3.31 -29.76
N ILE A 234 11.38 3.69 -28.53
CA ILE A 234 11.38 2.79 -27.39
C ILE A 234 9.91 2.58 -27.03
N ASN A 235 9.40 1.38 -27.32
CA ASN A 235 8.00 0.94 -27.18
C ASN A 235 7.16 1.66 -26.10
N ALA A 236 5.87 1.86 -26.39
CA ALA A 236 4.85 2.58 -25.61
C ALA A 236 4.70 2.23 -24.10
N HIS A 237 5.42 1.22 -23.60
CA HIS A 237 5.55 0.92 -22.17
C HIS A 237 6.41 1.95 -21.41
N GLY A 238 7.25 2.73 -22.09
CA GLY A 238 8.24 3.67 -21.51
C GLY A 238 7.74 5.07 -21.13
N SER A 239 6.48 5.25 -20.72
CA SER A 239 5.98 6.54 -20.23
C SER A 239 5.81 6.61 -18.72
N PHE A 240 5.89 5.46 -18.03
CA PHE A 240 5.64 5.42 -16.60
C PHE A 240 6.75 6.12 -15.82
N HIS A 241 8.03 5.84 -16.13
CA HIS A 241 9.17 6.51 -15.48
C HIS A 241 9.12 8.03 -15.69
N ARG A 242 8.72 8.51 -16.89
CA ARG A 242 8.48 9.95 -17.17
C ARG A 242 7.41 10.53 -16.27
N THR A 243 6.29 9.81 -16.10
CA THR A 243 5.18 10.27 -15.26
C THR A 243 5.61 10.36 -13.79
N VAL A 244 6.32 9.35 -13.29
CA VAL A 244 6.86 9.34 -11.92
C VAL A 244 7.77 10.55 -11.70
N ARG A 245 8.69 10.80 -12.62
CA ARG A 245 9.59 11.97 -12.59
C ARG A 245 8.81 13.28 -12.62
N TYR A 246 7.89 13.45 -13.57
CA TYR A 246 7.07 14.66 -13.68
C TYR A 246 6.29 14.96 -12.39
N LYS A 247 5.72 13.93 -11.76
CA LYS A 247 5.00 14.07 -10.49
C LYS A 247 5.92 14.50 -9.34
N ALA A 248 7.16 14.05 -9.34
CA ALA A 248 8.16 14.45 -8.35
C ALA A 248 8.63 15.89 -8.57
N GLU A 249 8.90 16.29 -9.82
CA GLU A 249 9.25 17.66 -10.19
C GLU A 249 8.13 18.66 -9.86
N ALA A 250 6.87 18.24 -10.01
CA ALA A 250 5.69 19.00 -9.58
C ALA A 250 5.46 19.01 -8.06
N GLY A 251 6.33 18.36 -7.28
CA GLY A 251 6.25 18.28 -5.82
C GLY A 251 5.08 17.45 -5.30
N MET A 252 4.44 16.63 -6.15
CA MET A 252 3.28 15.83 -5.78
C MET A 252 3.65 14.53 -5.07
N VAL A 253 4.85 14.01 -5.33
CA VAL A 253 5.38 12.77 -4.76
C VAL A 253 6.83 12.98 -4.36
N GLU A 254 7.34 12.10 -3.51
CA GLU A 254 8.76 12.01 -3.17
C GLU A 254 9.33 10.70 -3.71
N LEU A 255 10.58 10.69 -4.19
CA LEU A 255 11.23 9.54 -4.81
C LEU A 255 12.47 9.11 -4.02
N SER A 256 12.64 7.81 -3.85
CA SER A 256 13.85 7.21 -3.28
C SER A 256 14.23 5.97 -4.07
N ILE A 257 15.53 5.73 -4.21
CA ILE A 257 16.04 4.51 -4.81
C ILE A 257 16.51 3.58 -3.69
N PRO A 258 15.91 2.38 -3.54
CA PRO A 258 16.42 1.36 -2.63
C PRO A 258 17.86 0.97 -2.96
N LYS A 259 18.66 0.60 -1.95
CA LYS A 259 20.08 0.25 -2.15
C LYS A 259 20.27 -0.92 -3.13
N ALA A 260 19.38 -1.91 -3.07
CA ALA A 260 19.39 -3.05 -3.99
C ALA A 260 19.21 -2.59 -5.45
N ALA A 261 18.19 -1.76 -5.71
CA ALA A 261 17.93 -1.22 -7.03
C ALA A 261 19.05 -0.31 -7.54
N GLU A 262 19.62 0.53 -6.66
CA GLU A 262 20.76 1.39 -7.00
C GLU A 262 21.99 0.56 -7.38
N PHE A 263 22.29 -0.50 -6.63
CA PHE A 263 23.42 -1.38 -6.89
C PHE A 263 23.27 -2.13 -8.22
N GLU A 264 22.10 -2.72 -8.46
CA GLU A 264 21.79 -3.40 -9.73
C GLU A 264 21.89 -2.45 -10.92
N PHE A 265 21.32 -1.25 -10.79
CA PHE A 265 21.37 -0.24 -11.83
C PHE A 265 22.82 0.21 -12.12
N LYS A 266 23.62 0.48 -11.08
CA LYS A 266 25.05 0.81 -11.26
C LYS A 266 25.84 -0.33 -11.90
N SER A 267 25.56 -1.57 -11.50
CA SER A 267 26.19 -2.76 -12.07
C SER A 267 25.84 -2.96 -13.55
N MET A 268 24.60 -2.67 -13.94
CA MET A 268 24.16 -2.67 -15.34
C MET A 268 24.88 -1.56 -16.13
N MET A 269 24.86 -0.33 -15.63
CA MET A 269 25.45 0.84 -16.31
C MET A 269 26.98 0.82 -16.35
N GLY A 270 27.64 0.10 -15.44
CA GLY A 270 29.09 -0.04 -15.38
C GLY A 270 29.68 -1.02 -16.40
N ASN A 271 28.86 -1.76 -17.15
CA ASN A 271 29.31 -2.71 -18.17
C ASN A 271 28.69 -2.37 -19.53
N LEU A 272 29.50 -1.91 -20.48
CA LEU A 272 29.02 -1.48 -21.81
C LEU A 272 28.36 -2.60 -22.62
N GLU A 273 28.79 -3.86 -22.47
CA GLU A 273 28.13 -5.00 -23.13
C GLU A 273 26.72 -5.21 -22.58
N ARG A 274 26.54 -5.06 -21.25
CA ARG A 274 25.22 -5.12 -20.62
C ARG A 274 24.34 -3.93 -21.02
N VAL A 275 24.90 -2.73 -21.07
CA VAL A 275 24.20 -1.54 -21.57
C VAL A 275 23.77 -1.73 -23.02
N ARG A 276 24.64 -2.29 -23.88
CA ARG A 276 24.31 -2.63 -25.28
C ARG A 276 23.18 -3.65 -25.36
N SER A 277 23.15 -4.61 -24.44
CA SER A 277 22.11 -5.66 -24.39
C SER A 277 20.70 -5.10 -24.16
N LEU A 278 20.58 -3.92 -23.53
CA LEU A 278 19.29 -3.24 -23.32
C LEU A 278 18.62 -2.81 -24.64
N PHE A 279 19.37 -2.78 -25.74
CA PHE A 279 18.94 -2.37 -27.07
C PHE A 279 19.06 -3.50 -28.09
N ASN A 280 19.07 -4.76 -27.66
CA ASN A 280 19.12 -5.91 -28.58
C ASN A 280 17.90 -5.97 -29.52
N ASP A 281 16.79 -5.37 -29.13
CA ASP A 281 15.54 -5.27 -29.88
C ASP A 281 15.50 -4.06 -30.84
N VAL A 282 16.54 -3.22 -30.82
CA VAL A 282 16.62 -1.99 -31.63
C VAL A 282 17.78 -2.12 -32.60
N TRP A 283 17.51 -1.80 -33.88
CA TRP A 283 18.58 -1.67 -34.86
C TRP A 283 19.35 -0.38 -34.60
N ILE A 284 20.64 -0.51 -34.27
CA ILE A 284 21.54 0.61 -33.99
C ILE A 284 22.81 0.37 -34.81
N ASP A 285 23.31 1.44 -35.45
CA ASP A 285 24.60 1.39 -36.12
C ASP A 285 25.74 1.25 -35.08
N GLU A 286 26.57 0.21 -35.23
CA GLU A 286 27.63 -0.10 -34.27
C GLU A 286 28.74 0.96 -34.27
N ALA A 287 29.00 1.66 -35.38
CA ALA A 287 29.95 2.75 -35.40
C ALA A 287 29.44 3.93 -34.57
N GLN A 288 28.18 4.33 -34.78
CA GLN A 288 27.51 5.36 -33.98
C GLN A 288 27.43 5.00 -32.49
N TRP A 289 27.11 3.73 -32.16
CA TRP A 289 27.07 3.27 -30.78
C TRP A 289 28.43 3.45 -30.09
N ASN A 290 29.50 2.96 -30.70
CA ASN A 290 30.85 3.02 -30.12
C ASN A 290 31.38 4.46 -30.01
N GLU A 291 30.93 5.37 -30.89
CA GLU A 291 31.27 6.79 -30.83
C GLU A 291 30.53 7.51 -29.68
N CYS A 292 29.22 7.30 -29.57
CA CYS A 292 28.36 8.03 -28.62
C CYS A 292 28.35 7.42 -27.21
N ILE A 293 28.41 6.09 -27.13
CA ILE A 293 28.24 5.32 -25.90
C ILE A 293 29.57 4.71 -25.49
N ASN A 294 30.22 5.36 -24.54
CA ASN A 294 31.45 4.91 -23.90
C ASN A 294 31.27 4.94 -22.38
N GLU A 295 32.29 4.50 -21.63
CA GLU A 295 32.22 4.43 -20.17
C GLU A 295 31.84 5.77 -19.53
N LYS A 296 32.35 6.88 -20.07
CA LYS A 296 32.06 8.23 -19.55
C LYS A 296 30.61 8.62 -19.78
N SER A 297 30.05 8.41 -20.99
CA SER A 297 28.65 8.75 -21.25
C SER A 297 27.68 7.83 -20.51
N ALA A 298 27.99 6.54 -20.37
CA ALA A 298 27.21 5.61 -19.55
C ALA A 298 27.21 6.00 -18.05
N GLN A 299 28.36 6.36 -17.49
CA GLN A 299 28.47 6.84 -16.10
C GLN A 299 27.73 8.16 -15.89
N MET A 300 27.77 9.07 -16.87
CA MET A 300 27.02 10.34 -16.84
C MET A 300 25.51 10.07 -16.78
N VAL A 301 24.99 9.23 -17.69
CA VAL A 301 23.58 8.83 -17.69
C VAL A 301 23.19 8.19 -16.34
N CYS A 302 24.02 7.29 -15.81
CA CYS A 302 23.79 6.66 -14.52
C CYS A 302 23.66 7.69 -13.38
N ALA A 303 24.62 8.61 -13.28
CA ALA A 303 24.66 9.63 -12.24
C ALA A 303 23.45 10.58 -12.32
N GLU A 304 23.08 11.00 -13.52
CA GLU A 304 21.93 11.87 -13.72
C GLU A 304 20.60 11.16 -13.45
N VAL A 305 20.46 9.88 -13.79
CA VAL A 305 19.24 9.10 -13.48
C VAL A 305 19.09 8.94 -11.97
N ILE A 306 20.17 8.55 -11.27
CA ILE A 306 20.14 8.43 -9.81
C ILE A 306 19.72 9.75 -9.15
N LYS A 307 20.28 10.86 -9.64
CA LYS A 307 19.95 12.21 -9.15
C LYS A 307 18.47 12.55 -9.34
N ASP A 308 17.92 12.32 -10.53
CA ASP A 308 16.55 12.72 -10.86
C ASP A 308 15.48 11.86 -10.15
N TYR A 309 15.83 10.62 -9.77
CA TYR A 309 14.94 9.69 -9.08
C TYR A 309 15.18 9.60 -7.56
N SER A 310 15.95 10.54 -6.99
CA SER A 310 16.24 10.62 -5.55
C SER A 310 15.89 12.02 -4.99
N THR A 311 14.60 12.35 -4.92
CA THR A 311 14.14 13.63 -4.34
C THR A 311 14.07 13.60 -2.82
N TRP A 312 13.80 12.42 -2.26
CA TRP A 312 13.80 12.18 -0.84
C TRP A 312 15.18 11.72 -0.39
N LYS A 313 15.65 12.29 0.72
CA LYS A 313 16.93 11.91 1.33
C LYS A 313 16.66 11.24 2.67
N PRO A 314 16.86 9.92 2.76
CA PRO A 314 16.75 9.25 4.04
C PRO A 314 17.78 9.79 5.03
N GLY A 315 17.37 9.97 6.28
CA GLY A 315 18.28 10.07 7.42
C GLY A 315 19.08 8.79 7.62
N ALA A 316 20.19 8.88 8.37
CA ALA A 316 21.05 7.73 8.64
C ALA A 316 20.29 6.56 9.32
N ASN A 317 19.30 6.89 10.13
CA ASN A 317 18.52 5.95 10.93
C ASN A 317 17.28 5.41 10.20
N ASP A 318 16.96 5.94 9.02
CA ASP A 318 15.70 5.63 8.34
C ASP A 318 15.63 4.17 7.87
N PHE A 319 16.74 3.41 7.90
CA PHE A 319 16.79 1.99 7.54
C PHE A 319 17.43 1.10 8.61
N GLU A 320 17.55 1.56 9.86
CA GLU A 320 18.20 0.77 10.94
C GLU A 320 17.42 -0.50 11.28
N ASP A 321 16.09 -0.47 11.21
CA ASP A 321 15.22 -1.56 11.65
C ASP A 321 14.74 -2.49 10.52
N VAL A 322 15.34 -2.41 9.32
CA VAL A 322 14.90 -3.22 8.16
C VAL A 322 15.02 -4.72 8.45
N GLU A 323 16.02 -5.14 9.23
CA GLU A 323 16.23 -6.55 9.60
C GLU A 323 15.05 -7.14 10.39
N ALA A 324 14.31 -6.32 11.14
CA ALA A 324 13.14 -6.75 11.90
C ALA A 324 12.01 -7.29 10.99
N PHE A 325 12.02 -6.95 9.70
CA PHE A 325 11.02 -7.37 8.73
C PHE A 325 11.41 -8.61 7.93
N GLU A 326 12.61 -9.19 8.15
CA GLU A 326 13.06 -10.39 7.44
C GLU A 326 12.11 -11.56 7.64
N GLN A 327 11.82 -11.92 8.90
CA GLN A 327 10.97 -13.07 9.20
C GLN A 327 9.55 -12.87 8.67
N GLN A 328 8.98 -11.68 8.85
CA GLN A 328 7.64 -11.37 8.35
C GLN A 328 7.57 -11.46 6.81
N THR A 329 8.64 -11.05 6.11
CA THR A 329 8.75 -11.16 4.65
C THR A 329 8.86 -12.62 4.22
N ILE A 330 9.64 -13.44 4.93
CA ILE A 330 9.74 -14.89 4.69
C ILE A 330 8.38 -15.57 4.89
N ASP A 331 7.70 -15.29 6.00
CA ASP A 331 6.40 -15.87 6.32
C ASP A 331 5.36 -15.50 5.24
N PHE A 332 5.38 -14.24 4.79
CA PHE A 332 4.56 -13.77 3.69
C PHE A 332 4.82 -14.54 2.38
N MET A 333 6.09 -14.76 2.03
CA MET A 333 6.47 -15.51 0.83
C MET A 333 5.99 -16.97 0.89
N VAL A 334 6.14 -17.62 2.06
CA VAL A 334 5.68 -18.99 2.28
C VAL A 334 4.16 -19.08 2.19
N GLU A 335 3.43 -18.12 2.77
CA GLU A 335 1.96 -18.06 2.69
C GLU A 335 1.48 -17.91 1.22
N HIS A 336 2.18 -17.13 0.42
CA HIS A 336 1.84 -16.84 -0.97
C HIS A 336 2.57 -17.73 -1.99
N ARG A 337 3.22 -18.82 -1.55
CA ARG A 337 4.03 -19.68 -2.41
C ARG A 337 3.29 -20.14 -3.66
N ASP A 338 2.04 -20.59 -3.54
CA ASP A 338 1.26 -21.11 -4.68
C ASP A 338 1.03 -20.00 -5.74
N THR A 339 0.90 -18.75 -5.30
CA THR A 339 0.75 -17.58 -6.16
C THR A 339 2.07 -17.28 -6.90
N TYR A 340 3.20 -17.32 -6.20
CA TYR A 340 4.51 -17.16 -6.83
C TYR A 340 4.81 -18.30 -7.82
N TRP A 341 4.47 -19.53 -7.47
CA TRP A 341 4.63 -20.70 -8.35
C TRP A 341 3.78 -20.61 -9.62
N ALA A 342 2.58 -20.02 -9.57
CA ALA A 342 1.79 -19.79 -10.78
C ALA A 342 2.44 -18.80 -11.78
N VAL A 343 3.32 -17.91 -11.30
CA VAL A 343 4.10 -16.99 -12.16
C VAL A 343 5.30 -17.70 -12.77
N VAL A 344 5.87 -18.66 -12.05
CA VAL A 344 7.03 -19.46 -12.47
C VAL A 344 6.77 -20.14 -13.82
N ASP A 345 5.58 -20.72 -14.03
CA ASP A 345 5.22 -21.39 -15.29
C ASP A 345 5.29 -20.44 -16.50
N GLY A 346 5.02 -19.15 -16.31
CA GLY A 346 5.12 -18.12 -17.34
C GLY A 346 6.54 -17.56 -17.55
N LYS A 347 7.34 -17.40 -16.48
CA LYS A 347 8.74 -16.94 -16.56
C LYS A 347 9.66 -18.01 -17.18
N ILE A 348 9.48 -19.29 -16.81
CA ILE A 348 10.23 -20.43 -17.37
C ILE A 348 9.98 -20.58 -18.87
N ALA A 349 8.75 -20.35 -19.34
CA ALA A 349 8.42 -20.43 -20.77
C ALA A 349 9.21 -19.41 -21.62
N ASN A 350 9.69 -18.32 -21.02
CA ASN A 350 10.41 -17.24 -21.72
C ASN A 350 11.92 -17.28 -21.52
N SER A 351 12.45 -17.83 -20.42
CA SER A 351 13.89 -18.04 -20.22
C SER A 351 14.17 -19.12 -19.17
N ALA A 352 14.91 -20.16 -19.57
CA ALA A 352 15.38 -21.21 -18.65
C ALA A 352 16.35 -20.70 -17.57
N GLN A 353 17.03 -19.56 -17.78
CA GLN A 353 17.93 -18.96 -16.77
C GLN A 353 17.17 -18.32 -15.60
N SER A 354 15.86 -18.11 -15.72
CA SER A 354 15.02 -17.60 -14.62
C SER A 354 14.94 -18.55 -13.41
N LEU A 355 15.40 -19.80 -13.55
CA LEU A 355 15.50 -20.79 -12.48
C LEU A 355 16.61 -20.46 -11.46
N ASP A 356 17.67 -19.75 -11.85
CA ASP A 356 18.89 -19.56 -11.04
C ASP A 356 18.82 -18.36 -10.08
N ASN A 357 17.87 -17.44 -10.25
CA ASN A 357 17.83 -16.19 -9.49
C ASN A 357 16.89 -16.18 -8.27
N ARG A 358 16.44 -17.34 -7.82
CA ARG A 358 15.36 -17.44 -6.83
C ARG A 358 15.89 -17.46 -5.39
N THR A 359 15.03 -17.09 -4.44
CA THR A 359 15.36 -17.14 -3.01
C THR A 359 15.08 -18.54 -2.48
N GLU A 360 16.08 -19.16 -1.86
CA GLU A 360 15.91 -20.43 -1.15
C GLU A 360 15.34 -20.18 0.26
N ILE A 361 14.14 -20.67 0.51
CA ILE A 361 13.44 -20.60 1.80
C ILE A 361 13.06 -22.02 2.21
N ASN A 362 13.56 -22.48 3.35
CA ASN A 362 13.28 -23.82 3.88
C ASN A 362 13.58 -24.97 2.89
N GLY A 363 14.61 -24.82 2.04
CA GLY A 363 14.97 -25.79 1.00
C GLY A 363 14.05 -25.76 -0.23
N GLU A 364 13.08 -24.85 -0.27
CA GLU A 364 12.25 -24.57 -1.44
C GLU A 364 12.71 -23.29 -2.13
N VAL A 365 12.74 -23.30 -3.45
CA VAL A 365 13.25 -22.19 -4.25
C VAL A 365 12.06 -21.35 -4.73
N ILE A 366 11.83 -20.19 -4.12
CA ILE A 366 10.62 -19.35 -4.25
C ILE A 366 11.00 -17.93 -4.71
N TYR A 367 10.20 -17.31 -5.59
CA TYR A 367 10.27 -15.87 -5.88
C TYR A 367 9.72 -15.04 -4.71
N PRO A 368 10.09 -13.76 -4.56
CA PRO A 368 11.04 -12.93 -5.34
C PRO A 368 12.53 -13.30 -5.26
N GLU A 369 13.35 -12.66 -6.12
CA GLU A 369 14.81 -12.62 -5.99
C GLU A 369 15.26 -11.81 -4.74
N ARG A 370 16.53 -11.91 -4.35
CA ARG A 370 17.04 -11.20 -3.15
C ARG A 370 16.88 -9.68 -3.26
N GLY A 371 17.14 -9.08 -4.42
CA GLY A 371 17.02 -7.63 -4.62
C GLY A 371 15.59 -7.13 -4.39
N ASP A 372 14.61 -7.81 -4.98
CA ASP A 372 13.18 -7.53 -4.77
C ASP A 372 12.75 -7.70 -3.31
N ARG A 373 13.26 -8.73 -2.63
CA ARG A 373 13.00 -8.96 -1.21
C ARG A 373 13.56 -7.83 -0.34
N ASP A 374 14.73 -7.31 -0.68
CA ASP A 374 15.32 -6.15 0.00
C ASP A 374 14.42 -4.92 -0.16
N ILE A 375 13.89 -4.67 -1.37
CA ILE A 375 12.93 -3.59 -1.62
C ILE A 375 11.64 -3.78 -0.82
N MET A 376 11.12 -5.02 -0.71
CA MET A 376 9.92 -5.31 0.11
C MET A 376 10.15 -4.96 1.58
N ARG A 377 11.31 -5.31 2.14
CA ARG A 377 11.67 -5.03 3.53
C ARG A 377 11.85 -3.53 3.78
N ASP A 378 12.53 -2.83 2.87
CA ASP A 378 12.66 -1.37 2.89
C ASP A 378 11.28 -0.70 2.90
N ALA A 379 10.37 -1.14 2.01
CA ALA A 379 9.02 -0.60 1.92
C ALA A 379 8.17 -0.86 3.16
N ALA A 380 8.24 -2.08 3.72
CA ALA A 380 7.52 -2.48 4.92
C ALA A 380 7.96 -1.68 6.14
N MET A 381 9.27 -1.55 6.34
CA MET A 381 9.83 -0.76 7.42
C MET A 381 9.41 0.71 7.29
N LEU A 382 9.57 1.32 6.11
CA LEU A 382 9.15 2.71 5.88
C LEU A 382 7.66 2.91 6.16
N ALA A 383 6.80 1.93 5.87
CA ALA A 383 5.37 2.02 6.15
C ALA A 383 5.05 2.08 7.66
N GLU A 384 5.90 1.52 8.53
CA GLU A 384 5.77 1.61 10.00
C GLU A 384 6.35 2.90 10.59
N THR A 385 7.21 3.62 9.86
CA THR A 385 7.80 4.89 10.30
C THR A 385 6.81 6.06 10.29
N THR A 386 7.25 7.21 10.81
CA THR A 386 6.42 8.42 10.96
C THR A 386 6.96 9.64 10.19
N HIS A 387 7.67 9.46 9.06
CA HIS A 387 8.27 10.57 8.30
C HIS A 387 7.30 11.69 7.96
N LYS A 388 7.71 12.93 8.23
CA LYS A 388 6.88 14.12 8.07
C LYS A 388 6.39 14.30 6.63
N GLY A 389 5.10 14.62 6.46
CA GLY A 389 4.48 14.92 5.17
C GLY A 389 4.27 13.72 4.24
N ILE A 390 4.75 12.54 4.60
CA ILE A 390 4.55 11.30 3.84
C ILE A 390 3.25 10.62 4.27
N GLY A 391 2.37 10.33 3.31
CA GLY A 391 1.05 9.74 3.54
C GLY A 391 0.93 8.28 3.12
N ALA A 392 1.85 7.79 2.31
CA ALA A 392 1.89 6.40 1.85
C ALA A 392 3.30 6.04 1.38
N VAL A 393 3.65 4.75 1.43
CA VAL A 393 4.83 4.18 0.76
C VAL A 393 4.35 3.38 -0.45
N LEU A 394 5.02 3.56 -1.58
CA LEU A 394 4.75 2.87 -2.83
C LEU A 394 6.02 2.27 -3.40
N VAL A 395 5.92 1.08 -3.99
CA VAL A 395 6.96 0.53 -4.86
C VAL A 395 6.52 0.72 -6.31
N ALA A 396 7.33 1.42 -7.10
CA ALA A 396 7.11 1.57 -8.53
C ALA A 396 7.89 0.49 -9.29
N SER A 397 7.21 -0.61 -9.61
CA SER A 397 7.78 -1.78 -10.25
C SER A 397 6.82 -2.36 -11.29
N ARG A 398 7.37 -2.90 -12.37
CA ARG A 398 6.65 -3.71 -13.37
C ARG A 398 6.87 -5.21 -13.16
N ASP A 399 7.68 -5.61 -12.18
CA ASP A 399 7.93 -7.03 -11.94
C ASP A 399 6.66 -7.73 -11.48
N SER A 400 6.45 -8.94 -12.00
CA SER A 400 5.39 -9.82 -11.57
C SER A 400 5.50 -10.16 -10.08
N ASP A 401 6.71 -10.15 -9.53
CA ASP A 401 7.01 -10.56 -8.16
C ASP A 401 6.36 -9.61 -7.15
N PHE A 402 6.27 -8.31 -7.46
CA PHE A 402 5.44 -7.37 -6.70
C PHE A 402 3.98 -7.39 -7.16
N TRP A 403 3.74 -7.43 -8.48
CA TRP A 403 2.42 -7.15 -9.03
C TRP A 403 1.36 -8.19 -8.67
N ILE A 404 1.72 -9.48 -8.65
CA ILE A 404 0.75 -10.56 -8.43
C ILE A 404 0.24 -10.58 -6.99
N VAL A 405 1.09 -10.22 -6.03
CA VAL A 405 0.77 -10.16 -4.60
C VAL A 405 0.50 -8.74 -4.09
N ARG A 406 0.46 -7.72 -4.97
CA ARG A 406 0.42 -6.30 -4.56
C ARG A 406 -0.64 -5.93 -3.52
N ARG A 407 -1.78 -6.62 -3.55
CA ARG A 407 -2.88 -6.36 -2.61
C ARG A 407 -2.55 -6.93 -1.24
N SER A 408 -1.95 -8.12 -1.20
CA SER A 408 -1.48 -8.73 0.05
C SER A 408 -0.34 -7.91 0.66
N LEU A 409 0.57 -7.37 -0.16
CA LEU A 409 1.61 -6.44 0.31
C LEU A 409 1.01 -5.20 1.00
N GLU A 410 0.00 -4.58 0.39
CA GLU A 410 -0.69 -3.41 0.96
C GLU A 410 -1.41 -3.74 2.27
N GLU A 411 -1.98 -4.94 2.41
CA GLU A 411 -2.71 -5.33 3.61
C GLU A 411 -1.80 -5.79 4.75
N VAL A 412 -0.72 -6.52 4.44
CA VAL A 412 0.21 -7.07 5.45
C VAL A 412 1.24 -6.04 5.89
N PHE A 413 1.82 -5.31 4.93
CA PHE A 413 2.93 -4.39 5.18
C PHE A 413 2.54 -2.91 5.07
N GLY A 414 1.37 -2.59 4.53
CA GLY A 414 0.89 -1.19 4.48
C GLY A 414 1.46 -0.34 3.35
N PHE A 415 2.21 -0.92 2.40
CA PHE A 415 2.72 -0.22 1.22
C PHE A 415 2.04 -0.69 -0.07
N GLY A 416 1.87 0.22 -1.03
CA GLY A 416 1.26 -0.08 -2.32
C GLY A 416 2.28 -0.43 -3.41
N VAL A 417 1.82 -1.04 -4.50
CA VAL A 417 2.63 -1.23 -5.72
C VAL A 417 1.94 -0.55 -6.90
N VAL A 418 2.70 0.19 -7.69
CA VAL A 418 2.23 0.90 -8.89
C VAL A 418 3.08 0.55 -10.10
N ARG A 419 2.44 0.22 -11.22
CA ARG A 419 3.12 -0.12 -12.50
C ARG A 419 2.76 0.82 -13.65
N THR A 420 1.78 1.71 -13.47
CA THR A 420 1.32 2.63 -14.51
C THR A 420 0.99 4.01 -13.96
N ALA A 421 1.01 5.01 -14.85
CA ALA A 421 0.58 6.39 -14.57
C ALA A 421 -0.84 6.47 -14.00
N ARG A 422 -1.76 5.64 -14.52
CA ARG A 422 -3.15 5.59 -14.07
C ARG A 422 -3.27 5.12 -12.63
N GLU A 423 -2.48 4.11 -12.25
CA GLU A 423 -2.46 3.59 -10.89
C GLU A 423 -1.85 4.63 -9.94
N LEU A 424 -0.71 5.25 -10.30
CA LEU A 424 -0.10 6.31 -9.51
C LEU A 424 -1.07 7.48 -9.25
N SER A 425 -1.88 7.85 -10.25
CA SER A 425 -2.89 8.93 -10.11
C SER A 425 -4.02 8.62 -9.12
N GLN A 426 -4.10 7.40 -8.58
CA GLN A 426 -5.05 7.08 -7.49
C GLN A 426 -4.43 7.31 -6.10
N TRP A 427 -3.12 7.56 -6.04
CA TRP A 427 -2.37 7.80 -4.82
C TRP A 427 -2.02 9.26 -4.59
N VAL A 428 -2.05 10.04 -5.67
CA VAL A 428 -1.81 11.49 -5.73
C VAL A 428 -3.13 12.18 -5.96
#